data_AF-A0A9P4YJB5-F1
#
_entry.id   AF-A0A9P4YJB5-F1
#
_cell.length_a   1.000
_cell.length_b   1.000
_cell.length_c   1.000
_cell.angle_alpha   90.00
_cell.angle_beta   90.00
_cell.angle_gamma   90.00
#
_symmetry.space_group_name_H-M   'P 1'
#
loop_
_entity.id
_entity.type
_entity.pdbx_description
1 polymer ?
#
loop_
_entity_poly.entity_id
_entity_poly.type
_entity_poly.pdbx_seq_one_letter_code
_entity_poly.pdbx_strand_id
1 'polypeptide(L)'
;MREKKKELQLQLLNHHLSTFVAVASHNKREKMTKRTKKVGVTGKYGVRYGASLRKQVKKMEVTQHARYICTFCGKNTVKRTAVGIWECRSCRKTVAGGAWTVSTAAAATTRSTIRRLREIAEV
;
A
#
# COMPACT_ATOMS: atom_id res chain seq x y z
N MET A 1 -58.64 34.75 -11.13
CA MET A 1 -57.33 35.21 -11.66
C MET A 1 -56.14 34.95 -10.72
N ARG A 2 -56.30 34.97 -9.38
CA ARG A 2 -55.20 34.72 -8.43
C ARG A 2 -54.85 33.23 -8.22
N GLU A 3 -55.76 32.30 -8.50
CA GLU A 3 -55.53 30.85 -8.35
C GLU A 3 -54.68 30.25 -9.48
N LYS A 4 -54.94 30.62 -10.75
CA LYS A 4 -54.12 30.17 -11.89
C LYS A 4 -52.64 30.57 -11.78
N LYS A 5 -52.34 31.67 -11.10
CA LYS A 5 -50.97 32.14 -10.87
C LYS A 5 -50.23 31.27 -9.83
N LYS A 6 -50.95 30.72 -8.85
CA LYS A 6 -50.41 29.75 -7.86
C LYS A 6 -50.20 28.38 -8.50
N GLU A 7 -51.09 27.93 -9.38
CA GLU A 7 -50.90 26.69 -10.16
C GLU A 7 -49.67 26.77 -11.08
N LEU A 8 -49.49 27.89 -11.78
CA LEU A 8 -48.29 28.10 -12.62
C LEU A 8 -47.01 28.15 -11.79
N GLN A 9 -47.04 28.76 -10.59
CA GLN A 9 -45.91 28.77 -9.67
C GLN A 9 -45.56 27.38 -9.13
N LEU A 10 -46.57 26.55 -8.81
CA LEU A 10 -46.34 25.15 -8.41
C LEU A 10 -45.80 24.30 -9.56
N GLN A 11 -46.29 24.51 -10.79
CA GLN A 11 -45.81 23.79 -11.97
C GLN A 11 -44.36 24.14 -12.33
N LEU A 12 -43.95 25.41 -12.22
CA LEU A 12 -42.56 25.83 -12.43
C LEU A 12 -41.60 25.33 -11.34
N LEU A 13 -42.02 25.26 -10.08
CA LEU A 13 -41.23 24.66 -9.00
C LEU A 13 -41.03 23.16 -9.21
N ASN A 14 -42.05 22.43 -9.64
CA ASN A 14 -41.97 20.98 -9.89
C ASN A 14 -41.09 20.62 -11.10
N HIS A 15 -40.98 21.49 -12.11
CA HIS A 15 -40.08 21.31 -13.25
C HIS A 15 -38.60 21.53 -12.88
N HIS A 16 -38.34 22.41 -11.91
CA HIS A 16 -36.98 22.73 -11.44
C HIS A 16 -36.40 21.65 -10.49
N LEU A 17 -37.27 20.90 -9.80
CA LEU A 17 -36.87 19.74 -9.00
C LEU A 17 -36.62 18.49 -9.85
N SER A 18 -37.30 18.32 -10.99
CA SER A 18 -37.12 17.16 -11.88
C SER A 18 -35.76 17.17 -12.61
N THR A 19 -35.26 18.34 -12.99
CA THR A 19 -33.94 18.49 -13.66
C THR A 19 -32.74 18.31 -12.72
N PHE A 20 -32.93 18.42 -11.40
CA PHE A 20 -31.86 18.20 -10.41
C PHE A 20 -31.53 16.71 -10.18
N VAL A 21 -32.34 15.79 -10.68
CA VAL A 21 -32.20 14.33 -10.42
C VAL A 21 -31.18 13.64 -11.34
N ALA A 22 -30.66 14.29 -12.39
CA ALA A 22 -29.96 13.58 -13.49
C ALA A 22 -28.43 13.77 -13.60
N VAL A 23 -27.72 14.26 -12.57
CA VAL A 23 -26.23 14.29 -12.59
C VAL A 23 -25.62 13.79 -11.27
N ALA A 24 -26.08 12.64 -10.80
CA ALA A 24 -25.30 11.81 -9.88
C ALA A 24 -24.61 10.71 -10.69
N SER A 25 -23.51 11.11 -11.33
CA SER A 25 -22.51 10.26 -11.96
C SER A 25 -22.29 8.97 -11.16
N HIS A 26 -22.83 7.86 -11.64
CA HIS A 26 -22.45 6.52 -11.21
C HIS A 26 -21.02 6.22 -11.66
N ASN A 27 -20.03 6.84 -11.01
CA ASN A 27 -18.65 6.41 -11.10
C ASN A 27 -18.48 5.21 -10.15
N LYS A 28 -19.15 4.11 -10.50
CA LYS A 28 -19.04 2.83 -9.81
C LYS A 28 -17.69 2.26 -10.21
N ARG A 29 -16.65 2.67 -9.49
CA ARG A 29 -15.30 2.10 -9.59
C ARG A 29 -15.45 0.60 -9.32
N GLU A 30 -15.47 -0.22 -10.37
CA GLU A 30 -15.62 -1.68 -10.25
C GLU A 30 -14.50 -2.21 -9.35
N LYS A 31 -14.89 -2.65 -8.16
CA LYS A 31 -13.98 -3.16 -7.14
C LYS A 31 -13.56 -4.55 -7.60
N MET A 32 -12.40 -4.67 -8.25
CA MET A 32 -11.76 -5.95 -8.59
C MET A 32 -11.89 -6.94 -7.42
N THR A 33 -12.55 -8.07 -7.67
CA THR A 33 -12.85 -9.05 -6.63
C THR A 33 -11.56 -9.71 -6.15
N LYS A 34 -11.45 -9.96 -4.85
CA LYS A 34 -10.26 -10.57 -4.26
C LYS A 34 -10.15 -12.02 -4.75
N ARG A 35 -9.22 -12.27 -5.68
CA ARG A 35 -9.00 -13.60 -6.31
C ARG A 35 -8.72 -14.72 -5.32
N THR A 36 -8.09 -14.44 -4.16
CA THR A 36 -7.67 -15.49 -3.23
C THR A 36 -8.05 -15.16 -1.78
N LYS A 37 -8.59 -16.15 -1.05
CA LYS A 37 -8.94 -15.97 0.38
C LYS A 37 -7.69 -16.04 1.28
N LYS A 38 -6.88 -17.10 1.13
CA LYS A 38 -5.75 -17.43 2.03
C LYS A 38 -4.37 -17.33 1.37
N VAL A 39 -4.23 -17.78 0.13
CA VAL A 39 -2.91 -18.04 -0.49
C VAL A 39 -2.15 -16.77 -0.89
N GLY A 40 -2.79 -15.75 -1.46
CA GLY A 40 -2.08 -14.53 -1.89
C GLY A 40 -1.01 -14.82 -2.95
N VAL A 41 0.17 -14.23 -2.80
CA VAL A 41 1.32 -14.34 -3.74
C VAL A 41 1.75 -15.79 -4.00
N THR A 42 1.57 -16.69 -3.02
CA THR A 42 1.93 -18.11 -3.17
C THR A 42 0.91 -18.91 -3.97
N GLY A 43 -0.13 -18.28 -4.53
CA GLY A 43 -1.04 -18.89 -5.49
C GLY A 43 -0.35 -19.41 -6.75
N LYS A 44 0.81 -18.86 -7.12
CA LYS A 44 1.66 -19.33 -8.24
C LYS A 44 2.13 -20.78 -8.10
N TYR A 45 2.21 -21.29 -6.87
CA TYR A 45 2.65 -22.67 -6.62
C TYR A 45 1.53 -23.71 -6.80
N GLY A 46 0.27 -23.28 -6.90
CA GLY A 46 -0.89 -24.15 -7.04
C GLY A 46 -1.03 -25.11 -5.85
N VAL A 47 -1.29 -26.39 -6.16
CA VAL A 47 -1.48 -27.44 -5.14
C VAL A 47 -0.17 -27.95 -4.53
N ARG A 48 0.97 -27.67 -5.16
CA ARG A 48 2.29 -28.26 -4.83
C ARG A 48 2.87 -27.77 -3.50
N TYR A 49 3.84 -28.52 -2.95
CA TYR A 49 4.67 -28.24 -1.76
C TYR A 49 3.97 -28.26 -0.39
N GLY A 50 2.65 -28.27 -0.32
CA GLY A 50 1.92 -28.32 0.95
C GLY A 50 1.75 -26.96 1.64
N ALA A 51 0.83 -26.91 2.61
CA ALA A 51 0.35 -25.64 3.18
C ALA A 51 1.37 -24.94 4.09
N SER A 52 2.19 -25.69 4.84
CA SER A 52 3.18 -25.12 5.78
C SER A 52 4.25 -24.32 5.06
N LEU A 53 4.88 -24.92 4.05
CA LEU A 53 5.90 -24.28 3.22
C LEU A 53 5.35 -23.03 2.52
N ARG A 54 4.14 -23.11 1.94
CA ARG A 54 3.50 -21.95 1.31
C ARG A 54 3.20 -20.81 2.29
N LYS A 55 2.92 -21.09 3.57
CA LYS A 55 2.74 -20.04 4.59
C LYS A 55 4.06 -19.35 4.93
N GLN A 56 5.16 -20.09 5.05
CA GLN A 56 6.48 -19.53 5.32
C GLN A 56 6.98 -18.68 4.14
N VAL A 57 6.92 -19.23 2.92
CA VAL A 57 7.29 -18.52 1.69
C VAL A 57 6.44 -17.28 1.49
N LYS A 58 5.14 -17.32 1.77
CA LYS A 58 4.28 -16.14 1.69
C LYS A 58 4.81 -14.97 2.53
N LYS A 59 5.27 -15.22 3.76
CA LYS A 59 5.81 -14.16 4.62
C LYS A 59 7.05 -13.52 3.98
N MET A 60 7.99 -14.34 3.50
CA MET A 60 9.22 -13.89 2.85
C MET A 60 8.95 -13.18 1.51
N GLU A 61 8.01 -13.68 0.73
CA GLU A 61 7.66 -13.11 -0.57
C GLU A 61 6.94 -11.78 -0.45
N VAL A 62 6.06 -11.63 0.54
CA VAL A 62 5.38 -10.37 0.80
C VAL A 62 6.40 -9.31 1.22
N THR A 63 7.32 -9.63 2.14
CA THR A 63 8.31 -8.66 2.59
C THR A 63 9.31 -8.30 1.49
N GLN A 64 9.81 -9.26 0.71
CA GLN A 64 10.79 -8.95 -0.34
C GLN A 64 10.24 -8.07 -1.46
N HIS A 65 8.94 -8.21 -1.78
CA HIS A 65 8.28 -7.44 -2.83
C HIS A 65 7.67 -6.13 -2.32
N ALA A 66 7.60 -5.94 -1.00
CA ALA A 66 7.16 -4.69 -0.41
C ALA A 66 8.12 -3.55 -0.79
N ARG A 67 7.57 -2.34 -0.80
CA ARG A 67 8.37 -1.12 -0.83
C ARG A 67 8.65 -0.70 0.61
N TYR A 68 9.86 -0.20 0.84
CA TYR A 68 10.30 0.30 2.13
C TYR A 68 10.62 1.79 2.09
N ILE A 69 10.51 2.43 3.25
CA ILE A 69 10.87 3.83 3.46
C ILE A 69 12.39 3.97 3.39
N CYS A 70 12.85 4.88 2.54
CA CYS A 70 14.27 5.21 2.42
C CYS A 70 14.70 6.07 3.61
N THR A 71 15.75 5.66 4.33
CA THR A 71 16.35 6.43 5.43
C THR A 71 17.01 7.73 4.98
N PHE A 72 17.31 7.88 3.69
CA PHE A 72 18.00 9.05 3.16
C PHE A 72 17.08 10.12 2.61
N CYS A 73 15.97 9.73 1.96
CA CYS A 73 15.06 10.69 1.31
C CYS A 73 13.61 10.59 1.81
N GLY A 74 13.32 9.72 2.78
CA GLY A 74 11.99 9.55 3.39
C GLY A 74 10.91 8.91 2.51
N LYS A 75 11.15 8.73 1.21
CA LYS A 75 10.17 8.18 0.26
C LYS A 75 10.06 6.65 0.37
N ASN A 76 8.84 6.11 0.22
CA ASN A 76 8.57 4.67 0.22
C ASN A 76 8.84 4.01 -1.16
N THR A 77 10.08 4.06 -1.60
CA THR A 77 10.50 3.70 -2.96
C THR A 77 11.63 2.67 -3.00
N VAL A 78 12.12 2.22 -1.85
CA VAL A 78 13.18 1.21 -1.75
C VAL A 78 12.61 -0.15 -2.19
N LYS A 79 13.27 -0.82 -3.13
CA LYS A 79 12.93 -2.16 -3.59
C LYS A 79 14.19 -3.03 -3.64
N ARG A 80 14.02 -4.34 -3.45
CA ARG A 80 15.08 -5.33 -3.59
C ARG A 80 15.53 -5.45 -5.05
N THR A 81 16.84 -5.36 -5.27
CA THR A 81 17.47 -5.61 -6.58
C THR A 81 18.06 -7.01 -6.62
N ALA A 82 18.81 -7.39 -5.58
CA ALA A 82 19.38 -8.73 -5.40
C ALA A 82 19.29 -9.14 -3.92
N VAL A 83 19.73 -10.36 -3.59
CA VAL A 83 19.81 -10.81 -2.19
C VAL A 83 20.70 -9.84 -1.40
N GLY A 84 20.15 -9.24 -0.34
CA GLY A 84 20.89 -8.29 0.50
C GLY A 84 21.14 -6.91 -0.12
N ILE A 85 20.77 -6.68 -1.38
CA ILE A 85 20.97 -5.40 -2.08
C ILE A 85 19.63 -4.72 -2.32
N TRP A 86 19.48 -3.52 -1.77
CA TRP A 86 18.26 -2.72 -1.83
C TRP A 86 18.54 -1.36 -2.45
N GLU A 87 17.72 -0.95 -3.41
CA GLU A 87 17.92 0.29 -4.14
C GLU A 87 16.71 1.20 -4.00
N CYS A 88 16.97 2.48 -3.71
CA CYS A 88 15.96 3.51 -3.70
C CYS A 88 15.80 4.13 -5.10
N ARG A 89 14.63 3.95 -5.71
CA ARG A 89 14.34 4.53 -7.03
C ARG A 89 14.36 6.06 -7.07
N SER A 90 14.10 6.74 -5.95
CA SER A 90 14.01 8.21 -5.94
C SER A 90 15.35 8.92 -5.74
N CYS A 91 16.21 8.43 -4.84
CA CYS A 91 17.51 9.05 -4.58
C CYS A 91 18.70 8.23 -5.14
N ARG A 92 18.44 7.10 -5.80
CA ARG A 92 19.44 6.19 -6.39
C ARG A 92 20.49 5.67 -5.40
N LYS A 93 20.19 5.72 -4.10
CA LYS A 93 21.06 5.14 -3.07
C LYS A 93 20.82 3.64 -2.99
N THR A 94 21.92 2.90 -2.98
CA THR A 94 21.97 1.45 -2.77
C THR A 94 22.37 1.17 -1.33
N VAL A 95 21.68 0.24 -0.69
CA VAL A 95 21.82 -0.10 0.72
C VAL A 95 21.97 -1.60 0.87
N ALA A 96 22.96 -2.03 1.64
CA ALA A 96 23.09 -3.41 2.08
C ALA A 96 22.12 -3.68 3.23
N GLY A 97 21.38 -4.79 3.14
CA GLY A 97 20.33 -5.14 4.09
C GLY A 97 20.16 -6.65 4.25
N GLY A 98 19.02 -7.05 4.80
CA GLY A 98 18.66 -8.47 4.91
C GLY A 98 18.28 -9.09 3.56
N ALA A 99 18.21 -10.42 3.53
CA ALA A 99 17.83 -11.17 2.33
C ALA A 99 16.39 -10.88 1.87
N TRP A 100 15.46 -10.69 2.82
CA TRP A 100 14.02 -10.51 2.57
C TRP A 100 13.43 -9.22 3.15
N THR A 101 14.18 -8.50 3.99
CA THR A 101 13.80 -7.20 4.57
C THR A 101 14.99 -6.25 4.52
N VAL A 102 14.74 -4.94 4.37
CA VAL A 102 15.83 -3.92 4.32
C VAL A 102 16.66 -3.91 5.60
N SER A 103 16.03 -4.04 6.77
CA SER A 103 16.71 -4.17 8.05
C SER A 103 16.26 -5.44 8.76
N THR A 104 17.22 -6.18 9.32
CA THR A 104 16.96 -7.31 10.23
C THR A 104 16.94 -6.82 11.68
N ALA A 105 16.34 -7.62 12.58
CA ALA A 105 16.32 -7.31 14.01
C ALA A 105 17.75 -7.29 14.59
N ALA A 106 18.58 -8.27 14.24
CA ALA A 106 19.98 -8.31 14.65
C ALA A 106 20.76 -7.07 14.16
N ALA A 107 20.58 -6.65 12.91
CA ALA A 107 21.25 -5.44 12.41
C ALA A 107 20.78 -4.17 13.16
N ALA A 108 19.50 -4.11 13.55
CA ALA A 108 19.00 -2.99 14.34
C ALA A 108 19.63 -2.94 15.74
N THR A 109 19.74 -4.09 16.43
CA THR A 109 20.36 -4.17 17.76
C THR A 109 21.86 -3.88 17.70
N THR A 110 22.57 -4.38 16.69
CA THR A 110 24.00 -4.09 16.51
C THR A 110 24.23 -2.59 16.31
N ARG A 111 23.40 -1.90 15.52
CA ARG A 111 23.50 -0.44 15.33
C ARG A 111 23.28 0.33 16.64
N SER A 112 22.29 -0.05 17.45
CA SER A 112 22.08 0.60 18.75
C SER A 112 23.22 0.34 19.73
N THR A 113 23.76 -0.88 19.76
CA THR A 113 24.88 -1.22 20.66
C THR A 113 26.14 -0.47 20.27
N ILE A 114 26.50 -0.43 18.98
CA ILE A 114 27.67 0.33 18.50
C ILE A 114 27.53 1.81 18.84
N ARG A 115 26.34 2.38 18.62
CA ARG A 115 26.09 3.79 18.96
C ARG A 115 26.33 4.06 20.45
N ARG A 116 25.75 3.26 21.34
CA ARG A 116 25.94 3.37 22.79
C ARG A 116 27.40 3.25 23.20
N LEU A 117 28.14 2.31 22.60
CA LEU A 117 29.55 2.09 22.93
C LEU A 117 30.43 3.28 22.49
N ARG A 118 30.12 3.91 21.34
CA ARG A 118 30.82 5.12 20.88
C ARG A 118 30.58 6.31 21.81
N GLU A 119 29.32 6.52 22.20
CA GLU A 119 28.94 7.58 23.14
C GLU A 119 29.66 7.45 24.51
N ILE A 120 29.97 6.22 24.95
CA ILE A 120 30.72 5.98 26.19
C ILE A 120 32.23 6.23 26.02
N ALA A 121 32.79 5.92 24.85
CA ALA A 121 34.23 6.01 24.60
C ALA A 121 34.72 7.43 24.27
N GLU A 122 33.81 8.32 23.85
CA GLU A 122 34.09 9.72 23.51
C GLU A 122 33.85 10.69 24.69
N VAL A 123 33.50 10.16 25.87
CA VAL A 123 33.48 10.85 27.17
C VAL A 123 34.78 10.55 27.91
#